data_AF-A0A932R8P0-F1
#
_entry.id   AF-A0A932R8P0-F1
#
_cell.length_a   1.000
_cell.length_b   1.000
_cell.length_c   1.000
_cell.angle_alpha   90.00
_cell.angle_beta   90.00
_cell.angle_gamma   90.00
#
_symmetry.space_group_name_H-M   'P 1'
#
loop_
_entity.id
_entity.type
_entity.pdbx_description
1 polymer ?
#
loop_
_entity_poly.entity_id
_entity_poly.type
_entity_poly.pdbx_seq_one_letter_code
_entity_poly.pdbx_strand_id
1 'polypeptide(L)'
;MCLMLAGILVSVGCGGGASAPPGGGGGGGTGTTATQVKMGDAPADRVVAFEVTVGPITLTPSSGAAVTVLSTTRRLELTHLSGTNEPLALLKVPKGSYTSATLTVANPEVVFINNLGQIVKLQPAFNQAVTVNFSPAFTVGASAPVVNIDLNVANSLTFDGQGNVTGVNISAASFNLSTSTVAAENEQEFENGELEDITGTVSSVSGTSFTLLVGMAGTSLTFTTDANTQFKDGATLATMANTVVTVEGVTKADGSLYAKEVEGVETAGGVEAEGLISQVTGNPATQLTFIADDGSGSGMDDTKTGSSLTADVSGAGYKVSKGNVDTSGIGGLPSPPNFPFDGFTVHAGQRIEVESASALSGNSLVAEKVKLQQQALSGTVSGLSGTAPTTFTLTVASDSAFAMLSGSTTVTIYWQPGTDLNHLPHALTNGDAVRVRGLLFFTGSKFNMIARRITP
;
A
#
# COMPACT_ATOMS: atom_id res chain seq x y z
N MET A 1 37.04 -9.43 -65.62
CA MET A 1 38.41 -9.94 -65.74
C MET A 1 39.36 -8.78 -65.49
N CYS A 2 40.23 -8.89 -64.49
CA CYS A 2 41.30 -7.95 -64.09
C CYS A 2 40.86 -6.56 -63.57
N LEU A 3 41.46 -5.97 -62.53
CA LEU A 3 42.39 -6.42 -61.49
C LEU A 3 42.45 -5.28 -60.45
N MET A 4 42.82 -5.61 -59.22
CA MET A 4 43.18 -4.73 -58.09
C MET A 4 44.24 -3.66 -58.47
N LEU A 5 44.39 -2.58 -57.66
CA LEU A 5 45.45 -2.50 -56.62
C LEU A 5 45.51 -1.12 -55.92
N ALA A 6 45.88 -1.19 -54.64
CA ALA A 6 46.00 -0.16 -53.63
C ALA A 6 47.18 0.82 -53.80
N GLY A 7 47.17 1.89 -53.00
CA GLY A 7 48.33 2.77 -52.78
C GLY A 7 48.13 3.72 -51.60
N ILE A 8 48.69 3.33 -50.44
CA ILE A 8 48.88 4.15 -49.24
C ILE A 8 50.00 5.16 -49.50
N LEU A 9 49.90 6.41 -49.00
CA LEU A 9 51.06 7.14 -48.48
C LEU A 9 50.65 8.26 -47.49
N VAL A 10 51.36 8.29 -46.36
CA VAL A 10 51.22 9.20 -45.21
C VAL A 10 51.95 10.51 -45.49
N SER A 11 51.39 11.64 -45.06
CA SER A 11 52.17 12.87 -44.84
C SER A 11 51.87 13.46 -43.47
N VAL A 12 52.97 13.86 -42.80
CA VAL A 12 53.06 14.41 -41.46
C VAL A 12 52.84 15.92 -41.54
N GLY A 13 51.89 16.45 -40.77
CA GLY A 13 51.62 17.89 -40.64
C GLY A 13 51.96 18.39 -39.24
N CYS A 14 52.86 19.36 -39.17
CA CYS A 14 53.35 20.02 -37.96
C CYS A 14 52.57 21.32 -37.68
N GLY A 15 52.32 21.62 -36.40
CA GLY A 15 52.40 22.97 -35.85
C GLY A 15 51.14 23.85 -35.86
N GLY A 16 50.62 24.16 -34.68
CA GLY A 16 49.67 25.25 -34.46
C GLY A 16 49.16 25.30 -33.02
N GLY A 17 49.90 25.99 -32.13
CA GLY A 17 49.50 26.20 -30.75
C GLY A 17 48.30 27.15 -30.63
N ALA A 18 47.27 26.72 -29.91
CA ALA A 18 46.27 27.59 -29.31
C ALA A 18 45.95 27.03 -27.91
N SER A 19 46.10 27.88 -26.91
CA SER A 19 45.90 27.62 -25.49
C SER A 19 44.48 27.11 -25.23
N ALA A 20 44.33 25.85 -24.84
CA ALA A 20 43.07 25.34 -24.30
C ALA A 20 42.81 25.96 -22.91
N PRO A 21 41.58 26.39 -22.60
CA PRO A 21 41.21 26.74 -21.24
C PRO A 21 41.33 25.49 -20.34
N PRO A 22 41.65 25.65 -19.04
CA PRO A 22 41.76 24.52 -18.14
C PRO A 22 40.43 23.76 -18.06
N GLY A 23 40.55 22.43 -18.09
CA GLY A 23 39.43 21.49 -17.98
C GLY A 23 38.53 21.85 -16.81
N GLY A 24 37.27 22.15 -17.14
CA GLY A 24 36.19 22.19 -16.18
C GLY A 24 36.00 20.80 -15.60
N GLY A 25 36.28 20.67 -14.29
CA GLY A 25 35.94 19.50 -13.51
C GLY A 25 34.45 19.17 -13.63
N GLY A 26 34.14 17.87 -13.55
CA GLY A 26 32.79 17.34 -13.65
C GLY A 26 31.83 18.07 -12.72
N GLY A 27 30.92 18.84 -13.32
CA GLY A 27 29.78 19.40 -12.62
C GLY A 27 28.80 18.30 -12.28
N GLY A 28 28.55 18.09 -10.98
CA GLY A 28 27.39 17.35 -10.50
C GLY A 28 26.12 18.03 -11.04
N GLY A 29 25.33 17.29 -11.80
CA GLY A 29 24.24 17.86 -12.59
C GLY A 29 23.15 18.53 -11.75
N THR A 30 22.77 19.75 -12.17
CA THR A 30 21.70 20.60 -11.61
C THR A 30 20.28 20.12 -11.96
N GLY A 31 20.08 18.82 -12.21
CA GLY A 31 18.79 18.25 -12.61
C GLY A 31 18.08 17.57 -11.45
N THR A 32 16.75 17.54 -11.49
CA THR A 32 15.92 16.72 -10.60
C THR A 32 15.43 15.46 -11.32
N THR A 33 15.14 14.41 -10.57
CA THR A 33 14.54 13.17 -11.06
C THR A 33 13.24 12.91 -10.30
N ALA A 34 12.20 12.42 -10.99
CA ALA A 34 10.98 11.98 -10.34
C ALA A 34 11.32 10.80 -9.42
N THR A 35 10.91 10.88 -8.15
CA THR A 35 11.16 9.89 -7.11
C THR A 35 9.84 9.57 -6.45
N GLN A 36 9.44 8.30 -6.50
CA GLN A 36 8.27 7.84 -5.78
C GLN A 36 8.67 7.58 -4.33
N VAL A 37 7.93 8.15 -3.40
CA VAL A 37 8.06 7.86 -1.97
C VAL A 37 6.81 7.13 -1.55
N LYS A 38 7.00 5.96 -0.97
CA LYS A 38 5.92 5.09 -0.50
C LYS A 38 6.04 4.85 0.99
N MET A 39 4.91 4.63 1.63
CA MET A 39 4.84 4.26 3.04
C MET A 39 4.13 2.92 3.19
N GLY A 40 4.62 2.08 4.08
CA GLY A 40 4.00 0.82 4.47
C GLY A 40 4.20 0.56 5.96
N ASP A 41 3.79 -0.61 6.41
CA ASP A 41 3.82 -1.01 7.82
C ASP A 41 4.32 -2.44 8.03
N ALA A 42 4.95 -2.65 9.18
CA ALA A 42 5.03 -3.93 9.88
C ALA A 42 4.10 -3.92 11.12
N PRO A 43 2.96 -4.62 11.06
CA PRO A 43 1.84 -4.43 11.98
C PRO A 43 2.17 -4.90 13.40
N ALA A 44 1.38 -4.42 14.35
CA ALA A 44 1.27 -5.02 15.67
C ALA A 44 -0.03 -5.82 15.77
N ASP A 45 0.05 -7.10 16.15
CA ASP A 45 -1.08 -8.05 16.08
C ASP A 45 -2.40 -7.57 16.72
N ARG A 46 -2.36 -6.68 17.73
CA ARG A 46 -3.55 -6.18 18.44
C ARG A 46 -4.05 -4.83 17.96
N VAL A 47 -3.31 -4.16 17.10
CA VAL A 47 -3.61 -2.82 16.60
C VAL A 47 -4.43 -2.97 15.32
N VAL A 48 -5.58 -2.29 15.30
CA VAL A 48 -6.57 -2.36 14.21
C VAL A 48 -6.72 -1.04 13.46
N ALA A 49 -6.14 0.03 13.99
CA ALA A 49 -5.83 1.25 13.25
C ALA A 49 -4.64 1.95 13.92
N PHE A 50 -3.72 2.47 13.11
CA PHE A 50 -2.63 3.32 13.54
C PHE A 50 -2.52 4.48 12.57
N GLU A 51 -3.05 5.62 12.98
CA GLU A 51 -2.94 6.86 12.23
C GLU A 51 -1.76 7.68 12.70
N VAL A 52 -1.06 8.32 11.77
CA VAL A 52 0.02 9.24 12.12
C VAL A 52 0.19 10.33 11.07
N THR A 53 0.55 11.54 11.51
CA THR A 53 0.96 12.62 10.62
C THR A 53 2.44 12.52 10.32
N VAL A 54 2.80 12.43 9.04
CA VAL A 54 4.19 12.35 8.53
C VAL A 54 4.50 13.55 7.64
N GLY A 55 5.72 14.06 7.75
CA GLY A 55 6.22 15.20 6.99
C GLY A 55 6.29 16.47 7.84
N PRO A 56 7.01 17.51 7.40
CA PRO A 56 7.78 17.59 6.15
C PRO A 56 8.97 16.61 6.11
N ILE A 57 9.50 16.36 4.91
CA ILE A 57 10.63 15.47 4.65
C ILE A 57 11.81 16.26 4.08
N THR A 58 12.97 16.12 4.71
CA THR A 58 14.24 16.65 4.24
C THR A 58 15.25 15.55 4.00
N LEU A 59 15.97 15.57 2.89
CA LEU A 59 17.08 14.66 2.62
C LEU A 59 18.40 15.34 2.94
N THR A 60 19.30 14.64 3.62
CA THR A 60 20.66 15.11 3.89
C THR A 60 21.60 14.53 2.83
N PRO A 61 22.16 15.36 1.94
CA PRO A 61 23.10 14.88 0.93
C PRO A 61 24.44 14.48 1.58
N SER A 62 25.16 13.56 0.94
CA SER A 62 26.53 13.18 1.31
C SER A 62 27.51 14.36 1.22
N SER A 63 27.15 15.41 0.46
CA SER A 63 27.85 16.69 0.40
C SER A 63 26.86 17.85 0.34
N GLY A 64 27.13 18.93 1.08
CA GLY A 64 26.29 20.12 1.08
C GLY A 64 25.22 20.16 2.17
N ALA A 65 24.21 21.01 1.98
CA ALA A 65 23.15 21.26 2.96
C ALA A 65 21.91 20.39 2.70
N ALA A 66 21.14 20.10 3.75
CA ALA A 66 19.89 19.35 3.64
C ALA A 66 18.89 20.03 2.69
N VAL A 67 18.14 19.22 1.95
CA VAL A 67 17.16 19.67 0.95
C VAL A 67 15.77 19.22 1.38
N THR A 68 14.83 20.16 1.49
CA THR A 68 13.41 19.82 1.70
C THR A 68 12.82 19.29 0.40
N VAL A 69 12.34 18.04 0.41
CA VAL A 69 11.74 17.39 -0.77
C VAL A 69 10.22 17.30 -0.67
N LEU A 70 9.67 17.29 0.55
CA LEU A 70 8.25 17.43 0.83
C LEU A 70 8.06 18.49 1.93
N SER A 71 7.38 19.58 1.60
CA SER A 71 7.18 20.72 2.53
C SER A 71 5.89 20.63 3.35
N THR A 72 4.98 19.72 3.00
CA THR A 72 3.68 19.55 3.65
C THR A 72 3.64 18.24 4.43
N THR A 73 2.62 18.10 5.29
CA THR A 73 2.37 16.86 6.02
C THR A 73 1.29 16.03 5.34
N ARG A 74 1.25 14.74 5.65
CA ARG A 74 0.22 13.78 5.23
C ARG A 74 -0.20 12.99 6.46
N ARG A 75 -1.48 12.71 6.60
CA ARG A 75 -2.01 11.86 7.66
C ARG A 75 -2.36 10.52 7.05
N LEU A 76 -1.84 9.43 7.62
CA LEU A 76 -1.89 8.10 7.01
C LEU A 76 -2.35 7.11 8.06
N GLU A 77 -3.15 6.14 7.66
CA GLU A 77 -3.43 4.93 8.42
C GLU A 77 -2.53 3.82 7.91
N LEU A 78 -1.84 3.10 8.80
CA LEU A 78 -0.77 2.20 8.41
C LEU A 78 -1.12 0.71 8.53
N THR A 79 -2.08 0.33 9.37
CA THR A 79 -2.33 -1.09 9.65
C THR A 79 -2.88 -1.85 8.44
N HIS A 80 -3.69 -1.20 7.59
CA HIS A 80 -4.19 -1.82 6.36
C HIS A 80 -3.08 -2.02 5.31
N LEU A 81 -1.96 -1.30 5.44
CA LEU A 81 -0.79 -1.40 4.56
C LEU A 81 0.15 -2.55 4.92
N SER A 82 -0.18 -3.34 5.94
CA SER A 82 0.61 -4.50 6.31
C SER A 82 0.81 -5.46 5.12
N GLY A 83 2.08 -5.69 4.76
CA GLY A 83 2.48 -6.51 3.61
C GLY A 83 2.38 -5.81 2.24
N THR A 84 2.04 -4.52 2.21
CA THR A 84 1.96 -3.67 1.00
C THR A 84 2.51 -2.27 1.31
N ASN A 85 2.28 -1.31 0.41
CA ASN A 85 2.55 0.10 0.62
C ASN A 85 1.58 0.97 -0.18
N GLU A 86 1.47 2.23 0.22
CA GLU A 86 0.77 3.26 -0.53
C GLU A 86 1.72 4.42 -0.91
N PRO A 87 1.38 5.20 -1.96
CA PRO A 87 2.14 6.39 -2.33
C PRO A 87 1.98 7.51 -1.30
N LEU A 88 3.09 7.89 -0.67
CA LEU A 88 3.14 9.09 0.16
C LEU A 88 3.30 10.36 -0.67
N ALA A 89 4.15 10.31 -1.69
CA ALA A 89 4.40 11.43 -2.59
C ALA A 89 5.13 11.03 -3.88
N LEU A 90 4.95 11.83 -4.94
CA LEU A 90 5.80 11.81 -6.12
C LEU A 90 6.62 13.10 -6.16
N LEU A 91 7.91 13.00 -5.87
CA LEU A 91 8.78 14.15 -5.61
C LEU A 91 9.75 14.40 -6.77
N LYS A 92 10.17 15.65 -6.96
CA LYS A 92 11.30 16.00 -7.83
C LYS A 92 12.54 16.18 -6.97
N VAL A 93 13.35 15.13 -6.88
CA VAL A 93 14.53 15.12 -6.01
C VAL A 93 15.78 15.50 -6.82
N PRO A 94 16.63 16.43 -6.35
CA PRO A 94 17.90 16.73 -7.02
C PRO A 94 18.77 15.48 -7.13
N LYS A 95 19.45 15.34 -8.27
CA LYS A 95 20.41 14.25 -8.49
C LYS A 95 21.57 14.37 -7.50
N GLY A 96 21.96 13.26 -6.89
CA GLY A 96 22.98 13.25 -5.85
C GLY A 96 22.92 11.99 -4.98
N SER A 97 23.82 11.92 -4.00
CA SER A 97 23.84 10.87 -2.98
C SER A 97 23.40 11.46 -1.64
N TYR A 98 22.57 10.72 -0.91
CA TYR A 98 21.96 11.12 0.35
C TYR A 98 22.22 10.08 1.44
N THR A 99 22.61 10.54 2.62
CA THR A 99 22.97 9.68 3.76
C THR A 99 21.82 9.48 4.74
N SER A 100 20.85 10.41 4.79
CA SER A 100 19.69 10.29 5.66
C SER A 100 18.47 11.04 5.13
N ALA A 101 17.31 10.67 5.65
CA ALA A 101 16.07 11.41 5.55
C ALA A 101 15.62 11.82 6.96
N THR A 102 15.18 13.06 7.13
CA THR A 102 14.52 13.52 8.36
C THR A 102 13.05 13.76 8.06
N LEU A 103 12.18 13.15 8.85
CA LEU A 103 10.73 13.27 8.76
C LEU A 103 10.21 13.82 10.08
N THR A 104 9.26 14.76 10.05
CA THR A 104 8.48 15.06 11.26
C THR A 104 7.35 14.06 11.38
N VAL A 105 7.14 13.52 12.58
CA VAL A 105 6.10 12.56 12.91
C VAL A 105 5.31 13.11 14.08
N ALA A 106 4.00 13.22 13.95
CA ALA A 106 3.14 13.86 14.94
C ALA A 106 1.74 13.27 15.01
N ASN A 107 1.03 13.59 16.10
CA ASN A 107 -0.38 13.28 16.31
C ASN A 107 -0.77 11.82 16.03
N PRO A 108 -0.08 10.82 16.61
CA PRO A 108 -0.43 9.43 16.44
C PRO A 108 -1.77 9.12 17.12
N GLU A 109 -2.58 8.31 16.47
CA GLU A 109 -3.79 7.73 17.04
C GLU A 109 -3.73 6.22 16.90
N VAL A 110 -3.92 5.50 18.01
CA VAL A 110 -3.80 4.05 18.05
C VAL A 110 -5.13 3.47 18.49
N VAL A 111 -5.69 2.59 17.67
CA VAL A 111 -6.87 1.81 18.01
C VAL A 111 -6.45 0.36 18.12
N PHE A 112 -6.70 -0.25 19.28
CA PHE A 112 -6.28 -1.61 19.56
C PHE A 112 -7.36 -2.35 20.35
N ILE A 113 -7.25 -3.67 20.36
CA ILE A 113 -8.12 -4.52 21.16
C ILE A 113 -7.37 -4.89 22.45
N ASN A 114 -7.93 -4.50 23.60
CA ASN A 114 -7.34 -4.76 24.90
C ASN A 114 -7.47 -6.25 25.31
N ASN A 115 -6.86 -6.62 26.44
CA ASN A 115 -6.93 -7.98 26.99
C ASN A 115 -8.34 -8.46 27.39
N LEU A 116 -9.35 -7.60 27.38
CA LEU A 116 -10.76 -7.94 27.61
C LEU A 116 -11.55 -8.07 26.30
N GLY A 117 -10.90 -7.94 25.13
CA GLY A 117 -11.57 -7.95 23.83
C GLY A 117 -12.28 -6.64 23.49
N GLN A 118 -12.00 -5.55 24.21
CA GLN A 118 -12.62 -4.24 23.97
C GLN A 118 -11.76 -3.39 23.06
N ILE A 119 -12.41 -2.65 22.16
CA ILE A 119 -11.75 -1.68 21.29
C ILE A 119 -11.44 -0.42 22.09
N VAL A 120 -10.17 -0.02 22.12
CA VAL A 120 -9.66 1.13 22.87
C VAL A 120 -8.91 2.05 21.91
N LYS A 121 -9.12 3.36 22.06
CA LYS A 121 -8.42 4.41 21.32
C LYS A 121 -7.48 5.16 22.25
N LEU A 122 -6.23 5.35 21.80
CA LEU A 122 -5.19 6.12 22.48
C LEU A 122 -4.69 7.23 21.54
N GLN A 123 -4.65 8.47 22.04
CA GLN A 123 -4.19 9.64 21.28
C GLN A 123 -3.15 10.41 22.11
N PRO A 124 -1.91 9.91 22.22
CA PRO A 124 -0.89 10.58 23.02
C PRO A 124 -0.37 11.83 22.31
N ALA A 125 0.00 12.84 23.07
CA ALA A 125 0.71 14.00 22.53
C ALA A 125 2.10 13.57 22.06
N PHE A 126 2.37 13.70 20.76
CA PHE A 126 3.66 13.36 20.16
C PHE A 126 3.92 14.26 18.95
N ASN A 127 5.13 14.80 18.86
CA ASN A 127 5.62 15.58 17.72
C ASN A 127 7.15 15.58 17.76
N GLN A 128 7.78 14.83 16.85
CA GLN A 128 9.22 14.63 16.82
C GLN A 128 9.76 14.65 15.39
N ALA A 129 10.93 15.26 15.20
CA ALA A 129 11.72 15.06 13.99
C ALA A 129 12.58 13.80 14.14
N VAL A 130 12.38 12.84 13.25
CA VAL A 130 13.10 11.57 13.23
C VAL A 130 14.01 11.52 12.02
N THR A 131 15.31 11.33 12.27
CA THR A 131 16.31 11.14 11.21
C THR A 131 16.60 9.66 11.05
N VAL A 132 16.37 9.14 9.86
CA VAL A 132 16.62 7.75 9.48
C VAL A 132 17.74 7.72 8.45
N ASN A 133 18.73 6.86 8.68
CA ASN A 133 19.91 6.77 7.83
C ASN A 133 19.68 5.79 6.67
N PHE A 134 20.17 6.12 5.49
CA PHE A 134 20.27 5.20 4.38
C PHE A 134 21.51 4.32 4.52
N SER A 135 21.35 3.01 4.37
CA SER A 135 22.47 2.06 4.38
C SER A 135 22.23 0.95 3.34
N PRO A 136 22.87 1.02 2.15
CA PRO A 136 23.84 2.03 1.70
C PRO A 136 23.20 3.41 1.42
N ALA A 137 24.01 4.44 1.18
CA ALA A 137 23.53 5.79 0.85
C ALA A 137 22.62 5.78 -0.39
N PHE A 138 21.50 6.49 -0.32
CA PHE A 138 20.52 6.60 -1.40
C PHE A 138 21.06 7.47 -2.54
N THR A 139 21.03 6.98 -3.78
CA THR A 139 21.54 7.70 -4.94
C THR A 139 20.43 8.00 -5.93
N VAL A 140 20.23 9.28 -6.24
CA VAL A 140 19.29 9.77 -7.25
C VAL A 140 20.04 10.01 -8.55
N GLY A 141 19.84 9.12 -9.52
CA GLY A 141 20.44 9.14 -10.85
C GLY A 141 19.50 9.68 -11.93
N ALA A 142 19.66 9.19 -13.16
CA ALA A 142 18.77 9.56 -14.27
C ALA A 142 17.44 8.78 -14.27
N SER A 143 17.46 7.52 -13.84
CA SER A 143 16.27 6.68 -13.70
C SER A 143 15.48 7.04 -12.44
N ALA A 144 14.16 6.96 -12.51
CA ALA A 144 13.29 7.19 -11.36
C ALA A 144 13.53 6.12 -10.27
N PRO A 145 13.87 6.52 -9.02
CA PRO A 145 13.91 5.60 -7.90
C PRO A 145 12.56 5.54 -7.18
N VAL A 146 12.35 4.43 -6.46
CA VAL A 146 11.31 4.26 -5.45
C VAL A 146 11.98 4.18 -4.08
N VAL A 147 11.50 4.98 -3.14
CA VAL A 147 11.91 4.97 -1.73
C VAL A 147 10.75 4.41 -0.93
N ASN A 148 10.95 3.26 -0.29
CA ASN A 148 9.96 2.66 0.59
C ASN A 148 10.32 2.98 2.04
N ILE A 149 9.35 3.56 2.75
CA ILE A 149 9.44 3.88 4.17
C ILE A 149 8.48 2.95 4.89
N ASP A 150 9.03 1.93 5.55
CA ASP A 150 8.24 1.03 6.38
C ASP A 150 8.34 1.50 7.83
N LEU A 151 7.22 1.94 8.39
CA LEU A 151 7.12 2.21 9.83
C LEU A 151 6.65 0.93 10.52
N ASN A 152 7.48 0.35 11.36
CA ASN A 152 7.09 -0.79 12.17
C ASN A 152 6.22 -0.33 13.34
N VAL A 153 4.90 -0.55 13.26
CA VAL A 153 3.95 -0.17 14.30
C VAL A 153 4.26 -0.86 15.63
N ALA A 154 4.68 -2.12 15.64
CA ALA A 154 5.04 -2.80 16.89
C ALA A 154 6.22 -2.13 17.62
N ASN A 155 7.26 -1.73 16.89
CA ASN A 155 8.42 -1.01 17.43
C ASN A 155 8.14 0.49 17.68
N SER A 156 6.98 0.98 17.26
CA SER A 156 6.53 2.36 17.49
C SER A 156 5.69 2.51 18.76
N LEU A 157 5.35 1.40 19.40
CA LEU A 157 4.44 1.35 20.54
C LEU A 157 5.12 0.81 21.80
N THR A 158 4.51 1.11 22.94
CA THR A 158 4.86 0.51 24.23
C THR A 158 3.70 -0.32 24.73
N PHE A 159 4.00 -1.44 25.39
CA PHE A 159 3.00 -2.41 25.85
C PHE A 159 3.18 -2.72 27.33
N ASP A 160 2.07 -2.96 28.03
CA ASP A 160 2.09 -3.54 29.38
C ASP A 160 2.29 -5.06 29.35
N GLY A 161 2.40 -5.69 30.52
CA GLY A 161 2.55 -7.14 30.63
C GLY A 161 1.31 -7.96 30.21
N GLN A 162 0.20 -7.31 29.86
CA GLN A 162 -1.02 -7.93 29.33
C GLN A 162 -1.16 -7.68 27.80
N GLY A 163 -0.15 -7.06 27.18
CA GLY A 163 -0.14 -6.73 25.77
C GLY A 163 -1.05 -5.56 25.40
N ASN A 164 -1.49 -4.74 26.35
CA ASN A 164 -2.24 -3.52 26.03
C ASN A 164 -1.25 -2.42 25.61
N VAL A 165 -1.65 -1.59 24.65
CA VAL A 165 -0.85 -0.43 24.25
C VAL A 165 -0.91 0.64 25.36
N THR A 166 0.25 1.10 25.82
CA THR A 166 0.38 2.10 26.90
C THR A 166 0.88 3.46 26.42
N GLY A 167 1.37 3.55 25.18
CA GLY A 167 1.98 4.77 24.66
C GLY A 167 2.66 4.58 23.33
N VAL A 168 3.11 5.68 22.73
CA VAL A 168 3.81 5.75 21.44
C VAL A 168 5.25 6.19 21.67
N ASN A 169 6.20 5.53 21.00
CA ASN A 169 7.64 5.80 21.07
C ASN A 169 8.28 5.65 19.68
N ILE A 170 7.93 6.55 18.76
CA ILE A 170 8.49 6.52 17.40
C ILE A 170 9.90 7.09 17.41
N SER A 171 10.85 6.32 16.88
CA SER A 171 12.26 6.72 16.76
C SER A 171 12.84 6.25 15.44
N ALA A 172 14.13 6.50 15.18
CA ALA A 172 14.79 6.02 13.97
C ALA A 172 14.74 4.48 13.84
N ALA A 173 14.71 3.75 14.97
CA ALA A 173 14.61 2.29 14.98
C ALA A 173 13.20 1.77 14.63
N SER A 174 12.20 2.64 14.62
CA SER A 174 10.86 2.31 14.18
C SER A 174 10.74 2.27 12.65
N PHE A 175 11.74 2.80 11.92
CA PHE A 175 11.70 2.89 10.46
C PHE A 175 12.68 1.92 9.79
N ASN A 176 12.23 1.28 8.73
CA ASN A 176 13.08 0.59 7.76
C ASN A 176 12.99 1.33 6.43
N LEU A 177 14.13 1.78 5.92
CA LEU A 177 14.22 2.41 4.60
C LEU A 177 14.80 1.41 3.61
N SER A 178 14.12 1.27 2.47
CA SER A 178 14.66 0.58 1.31
C SER A 178 14.48 1.43 0.06
N THR A 179 15.34 1.19 -0.93
CA THR A 179 15.29 1.93 -2.18
C THR A 179 15.44 0.94 -3.32
N SER A 180 14.64 1.12 -4.36
CA SER A 180 14.69 0.33 -5.58
C SER A 180 14.69 1.25 -6.79
N THR A 181 15.04 0.71 -7.95
CA THR A 181 14.72 1.34 -9.23
C THR A 181 13.33 0.89 -9.65
N VAL A 182 12.63 1.74 -10.40
CA VAL A 182 11.41 1.31 -11.10
C VAL A 182 11.71 0.09 -11.97
N ALA A 183 11.01 -1.03 -11.72
CA ALA A 183 11.17 -2.27 -12.47
C ALA A 183 10.48 -2.19 -13.85
N ALA A 184 10.70 -3.19 -14.70
CA ALA A 184 9.95 -3.31 -15.95
C ALA A 184 8.44 -3.41 -15.66
N GLU A 185 7.59 -2.80 -16.48
CA GLU A 185 6.14 -2.63 -16.18
C GLU A 185 5.38 -3.95 -15.91
N ASN A 186 5.87 -5.07 -16.42
CA ASN A 186 5.33 -6.42 -16.22
C ASN A 186 5.97 -7.20 -15.05
N GLU A 187 6.92 -6.58 -14.35
CA GLU A 187 7.67 -7.13 -13.21
C GLU A 187 7.58 -6.20 -11.99
N GLN A 188 6.73 -5.17 -12.07
CA GLN A 188 6.51 -4.25 -10.96
C GLN A 188 5.68 -4.92 -9.87
N GLU A 189 6.18 -4.78 -8.66
CA GLU A 189 5.58 -5.14 -7.38
C GLU A 189 5.52 -3.88 -6.49
N PHE A 190 4.95 -4.02 -5.29
CA PHE A 190 4.80 -2.95 -4.31
C PHE A 190 6.06 -2.10 -4.11
N GLU A 191 7.25 -2.69 -4.01
CA GLU A 191 8.48 -1.95 -3.68
C GLU A 191 9.14 -1.23 -4.86
N ASN A 192 8.73 -1.52 -6.10
CA ASN A 192 9.51 -1.14 -7.29
C ASN A 192 8.66 -0.56 -8.44
N GLY A 193 7.45 -0.07 -8.14
CA GLY A 193 6.72 0.85 -9.01
C GLY A 193 5.23 0.58 -9.17
N GLU A 194 4.75 -0.58 -8.69
CA GLU A 194 3.32 -0.96 -8.79
C GLU A 194 2.44 -0.01 -7.97
N LEU A 195 1.22 0.23 -8.43
CA LEU A 195 0.20 1.00 -7.71
C LEU A 195 -1.07 0.14 -7.74
N GLU A 196 -1.19 -0.78 -6.78
CA GLU A 196 -2.32 -1.70 -6.69
C GLU A 196 -3.44 -1.06 -5.84
N ASP A 197 -4.68 -1.19 -6.30
CA ASP A 197 -5.90 -0.83 -5.55
C ASP A 197 -5.89 0.62 -4.98
N ILE A 198 -5.37 1.59 -5.74
CA ILE A 198 -5.30 2.98 -5.25
C ILE A 198 -6.67 3.66 -5.41
N THR A 199 -7.38 3.81 -4.31
CA THR A 199 -8.70 4.44 -4.27
C THR A 199 -8.61 5.94 -3.96
N GLY A 200 -9.48 6.74 -4.59
CA GLY A 200 -9.55 8.15 -4.31
C GLY A 200 -10.56 8.90 -5.17
N THR A 201 -10.63 10.21 -4.98
CA THR A 201 -11.51 11.09 -5.76
C THR A 201 -10.76 11.70 -6.95
N VAL A 202 -11.32 11.60 -8.15
CA VAL A 202 -10.73 12.26 -9.33
C VAL A 202 -10.97 13.77 -9.25
N SER A 203 -9.92 14.52 -8.92
CA SER A 203 -9.95 15.98 -8.80
C SER A 203 -10.00 16.71 -10.15
N SER A 204 -9.45 16.11 -11.20
CA SER A 204 -9.40 16.72 -12.54
C SER A 204 -9.14 15.68 -13.63
N VAL A 205 -9.63 15.96 -14.83
CA VAL A 205 -9.30 15.23 -16.07
C VAL A 205 -8.80 16.23 -17.10
N SER A 206 -7.70 15.90 -17.78
CA SER A 206 -7.08 16.72 -18.82
C SER A 206 -6.56 15.85 -19.95
N GLY A 207 -7.29 15.80 -21.07
CA GLY A 207 -6.93 14.98 -22.22
C GLY A 207 -6.93 13.49 -21.86
N THR A 208 -5.78 12.84 -22.03
CA THR A 208 -5.56 11.42 -21.70
C THR A 208 -4.90 11.25 -20.33
N SER A 209 -5.23 12.11 -19.37
CA SER A 209 -4.68 12.07 -18.02
C SER A 209 -5.70 12.56 -17.02
N PHE A 210 -5.58 12.09 -15.78
CA PHE A 210 -6.42 12.52 -14.66
C PHE A 210 -5.60 12.61 -13.38
N THR A 211 -6.06 13.42 -12.43
CA THR A 211 -5.43 13.56 -11.12
C THR A 211 -6.35 12.99 -10.05
N LEU A 212 -5.87 11.95 -9.37
CA LEU A 212 -6.50 11.30 -8.25
C LEU A 212 -6.03 11.97 -6.95
N LEU A 213 -6.97 12.32 -6.07
CA LEU A 213 -6.70 12.62 -4.67
C LEU A 213 -6.93 11.33 -3.90
N VAL A 214 -5.85 10.67 -3.49
CA VAL A 214 -5.85 9.34 -2.85
C VAL A 214 -6.43 9.42 -1.45
N GLY A 215 -7.47 8.63 -1.22
CA GLY A 215 -8.12 8.37 0.06
C GLY A 215 -8.10 9.53 1.05
N MET A 216 -7.83 9.18 2.30
CA MET A 216 -7.66 10.15 3.39
C MET A 216 -6.24 10.72 3.48
N ALA A 217 -5.25 10.04 2.88
CA ALA A 217 -3.89 10.54 2.76
C ALA A 217 -3.80 11.91 2.06
N GLY A 218 -4.72 12.18 1.12
CA GLY A 218 -4.75 13.42 0.35
C GLY A 218 -3.57 13.54 -0.62
N THR A 219 -2.93 12.42 -0.96
CA THR A 219 -1.84 12.41 -1.94
C THR A 219 -2.41 12.65 -3.34
N SER A 220 -1.88 13.65 -4.04
CA SER A 220 -2.28 13.94 -5.42
C SER A 220 -1.40 13.14 -6.39
N LEU A 221 -2.01 12.22 -7.14
CA LEU A 221 -1.34 11.39 -8.14
C LEU A 221 -1.93 11.66 -9.53
N THR A 222 -1.08 11.98 -10.50
CA THR A 222 -1.53 12.18 -11.89
C THR A 222 -1.18 10.95 -12.72
N PHE A 223 -2.21 10.28 -13.22
CA PHE A 223 -2.09 9.12 -14.09
C PHE A 223 -2.31 9.51 -15.55
N THR A 224 -1.48 8.95 -16.42
CA THR A 224 -1.70 8.92 -17.86
C THR A 224 -2.50 7.67 -18.24
N THR A 225 -3.28 7.76 -19.30
CA THR A 225 -4.08 6.66 -19.86
C THR A 225 -3.81 6.54 -21.36
N ASP A 226 -4.03 5.38 -21.93
CA ASP A 226 -4.04 5.19 -23.38
C ASP A 226 -5.13 4.19 -23.83
N ALA A 227 -5.07 3.71 -25.07
CA ALA A 227 -6.05 2.78 -25.62
C ALA A 227 -6.05 1.39 -24.95
N ASN A 228 -5.01 1.06 -24.17
CA ASN A 228 -4.89 -0.19 -23.41
C ASN A 228 -5.34 -0.02 -21.95
N THR A 229 -5.61 1.19 -21.48
CA THR A 229 -6.19 1.40 -20.15
C THR A 229 -7.60 0.81 -20.14
N GLN A 230 -7.85 -0.11 -19.21
CA GLN A 230 -9.16 -0.72 -19.02
C GLN A 230 -10.02 0.18 -18.13
N PHE A 231 -11.22 0.51 -18.58
CA PHE A 231 -12.19 1.22 -17.77
C PHE A 231 -13.35 0.30 -17.44
N LYS A 232 -13.71 0.21 -16.16
CA LYS A 232 -14.75 -0.69 -15.65
C LYS A 232 -15.73 0.03 -14.73
N ASP A 233 -16.84 -0.65 -14.43
CA ASP A 233 -17.89 -0.20 -13.51
C ASP A 233 -18.34 1.26 -13.77
N GLY A 234 -18.43 1.62 -15.05
CA GLY A 234 -18.94 2.92 -15.52
C GLY A 234 -17.93 4.07 -15.52
N ALA A 235 -16.67 3.84 -15.12
CA ALA A 235 -15.61 4.84 -15.22
C ALA A 235 -15.36 5.23 -16.68
N THR A 236 -15.25 6.53 -16.95
CA THR A 236 -14.74 7.05 -18.22
C THR A 236 -14.05 8.39 -17.97
N LEU A 237 -13.02 8.73 -18.75
CA LEU A 237 -12.39 10.06 -18.68
C LEU A 237 -13.40 11.20 -18.83
N ALA A 238 -14.49 11.01 -19.57
CA ALA A 238 -15.49 12.04 -19.82
C ALA A 238 -16.39 12.33 -18.61
N THR A 239 -16.56 11.36 -17.70
CA THR A 239 -17.58 11.42 -16.64
C THR A 239 -17.03 11.26 -15.23
N MET A 240 -15.78 10.81 -15.08
CA MET A 240 -15.23 10.45 -13.77
C MET A 240 -14.72 11.64 -12.95
N ALA A 241 -14.82 12.88 -13.42
CA ALA A 241 -14.44 14.03 -12.59
C ALA A 241 -15.36 14.14 -11.36
N ASN A 242 -14.77 14.28 -10.17
CA ASN A 242 -15.43 14.26 -8.85
C ASN A 242 -16.11 12.93 -8.51
N THR A 243 -15.77 11.82 -9.17
CA THR A 243 -16.21 10.48 -8.75
C THR A 243 -15.09 9.82 -7.96
N VAL A 244 -15.47 8.83 -7.13
CA VAL A 244 -14.51 7.93 -6.49
C VAL A 244 -14.18 6.81 -7.49
N VAL A 245 -12.89 6.53 -7.65
CA VAL A 245 -12.38 5.47 -8.51
C VAL A 245 -11.27 4.71 -7.80
N THR A 246 -11.10 3.47 -8.20
CA THR A 246 -9.94 2.64 -7.86
C THR A 246 -9.05 2.54 -9.10
N VAL A 247 -7.74 2.64 -8.92
CA VAL A 247 -6.76 2.61 -10.00
C VAL A 247 -5.74 1.51 -9.78
N GLU A 248 -5.63 0.61 -10.75
CA GLU A 248 -4.46 -0.25 -10.93
C GLU A 248 -3.47 0.45 -11.85
N GLY A 249 -2.27 0.71 -11.35
CA GLY A 249 -1.28 1.51 -12.03
C GLY A 249 0.14 0.99 -11.94
N VAL A 250 1.01 1.61 -12.73
CA VAL A 250 2.46 1.40 -12.71
C VAL A 250 3.20 2.71 -12.85
N THR A 251 4.45 2.70 -12.41
CA THR A 251 5.38 3.80 -12.58
C THR A 251 6.21 3.56 -13.83
N LYS A 252 6.29 4.52 -14.75
CA LYS A 252 7.14 4.44 -15.95
C LYS A 252 8.60 4.72 -15.59
N ALA A 253 9.52 4.36 -16.49
CA ALA A 253 10.96 4.56 -16.26
C ALA A 253 11.36 6.03 -16.01
N ASP A 254 10.56 6.99 -16.50
CA ASP A 254 10.73 8.42 -16.26
C ASP A 254 10.05 8.94 -14.97
N GLY A 255 9.38 8.05 -14.24
CA GLY A 255 8.65 8.32 -13.00
C GLY A 255 7.22 8.84 -13.20
N SER A 256 6.73 8.95 -14.44
CA SER A 256 5.32 9.25 -14.71
C SER A 256 4.44 8.04 -14.35
N LEU A 257 3.20 8.28 -13.94
CA LEU A 257 2.27 7.20 -13.58
C LEU A 257 1.37 6.85 -14.77
N TYR A 258 1.09 5.57 -14.92
CA TYR A 258 0.20 5.05 -15.96
C TYR A 258 -0.86 4.14 -15.34
N ALA A 259 -2.13 4.40 -15.66
CA ALA A 259 -3.24 3.56 -15.22
C ALA A 259 -3.41 2.40 -16.21
N LYS A 260 -3.23 1.17 -15.70
CA LYS A 260 -3.57 -0.07 -16.41
C LYS A 260 -5.09 -0.27 -16.38
N GLU A 261 -5.71 0.04 -15.25
CA GLU A 261 -7.15 -0.08 -15.03
C GLU A 261 -7.68 1.07 -14.18
N VAL A 262 -8.91 1.48 -14.47
CA VAL A 262 -9.68 2.44 -13.66
C VAL A 262 -11.09 1.88 -13.48
N GLU A 263 -11.47 1.60 -12.25
CA GLU A 263 -12.80 1.11 -11.88
C GLU A 263 -13.61 2.23 -11.22
N GLY A 264 -14.87 2.40 -11.64
CA GLY A 264 -15.79 3.32 -10.98
C GLY A 264 -16.27 2.73 -9.64
N VAL A 265 -16.14 3.50 -8.56
CA VAL A 265 -16.58 3.09 -7.23
C VAL A 265 -17.89 3.80 -6.90
N GLU A 266 -17.84 5.13 -6.79
CA GLU A 266 -18.99 5.93 -6.37
C GLU A 266 -19.08 7.26 -7.13
N THR A 267 -20.31 7.78 -7.22
CA THR A 267 -20.53 9.13 -7.77
C THR A 267 -20.18 10.21 -6.76
N ALA A 268 -20.20 11.49 -7.15
CA ALA A 268 -19.84 12.62 -6.29
C ALA A 268 -20.65 12.71 -4.97
N GLY A 269 -21.84 12.11 -4.92
CA GLY A 269 -22.68 12.07 -3.71
C GLY A 269 -22.51 10.83 -2.85
N GLY A 270 -21.83 9.80 -3.37
CA GLY A 270 -21.60 8.53 -2.71
C GLY A 270 -20.33 8.54 -1.87
N VAL A 271 -20.12 7.42 -1.18
CA VAL A 271 -19.01 7.20 -0.26
C VAL A 271 -18.57 5.76 -0.32
N GLU A 272 -17.28 5.54 -0.21
CA GLU A 272 -16.72 4.26 0.15
C GLU A 272 -15.99 4.39 1.49
N ALA A 273 -16.08 3.36 2.32
CA ALA A 273 -15.34 3.26 3.56
C ALA A 273 -14.77 1.85 3.72
N GLU A 274 -13.46 1.77 3.99
CA GLU A 274 -12.75 0.53 4.22
C GLU A 274 -12.52 0.29 5.71
N GLY A 275 -12.47 -0.98 6.12
CA GLY A 275 -12.12 -1.29 7.50
C GLY A 275 -12.28 -2.74 7.92
N LEU A 276 -11.87 -3.01 9.16
CA LEU A 276 -11.93 -4.33 9.79
C LEU A 276 -13.26 -4.55 10.49
N ILE A 277 -14.01 -5.59 10.11
CA ILE A 277 -15.28 -5.94 10.77
C ILE A 277 -15.00 -6.33 12.22
N SER A 278 -15.62 -5.61 13.14
CA SER A 278 -15.59 -5.91 14.58
C SER A 278 -16.83 -6.66 15.04
N GLN A 279 -17.97 -6.49 14.36
CA GLN A 279 -19.22 -7.17 14.70
C GLN A 279 -20.12 -7.38 13.48
N VAL A 280 -20.82 -8.51 13.45
CA VAL A 280 -21.89 -8.83 12.49
C VAL A 280 -23.20 -9.03 13.25
N THR A 281 -24.27 -8.38 12.78
CA THR A 281 -25.63 -8.59 13.29
C THR A 281 -26.48 -9.28 12.25
N GLY A 282 -27.19 -10.35 12.64
CA GLY A 282 -28.03 -11.16 11.75
C GLY A 282 -27.27 -12.31 11.05
N ASN A 283 -28.01 -13.28 10.54
CA ASN A 283 -27.51 -14.31 9.62
C ASN A 283 -28.68 -14.77 8.71
N PRO A 284 -28.82 -14.21 7.49
CA PRO A 284 -27.87 -13.34 6.80
C PRO A 284 -27.69 -11.99 7.52
N ALA A 285 -26.51 -11.39 7.36
CA ALA A 285 -26.14 -10.14 7.98
C ALA A 285 -27.11 -9.02 7.58
N THR A 286 -27.56 -8.25 8.56
CA THR A 286 -28.37 -7.03 8.36
C THR A 286 -27.59 -5.78 8.73
N GLN A 287 -26.55 -5.90 9.56
CA GLN A 287 -25.68 -4.79 9.89
C GLN A 287 -24.24 -5.28 10.14
N LEU A 288 -23.28 -4.48 9.69
CA LEU A 288 -21.86 -4.64 9.99
C LEU A 288 -21.40 -3.45 10.85
N THR A 289 -20.59 -3.73 11.87
CA THR A 289 -19.79 -2.70 12.57
C THR A 289 -18.33 -2.95 12.26
N PHE A 290 -17.60 -1.93 11.84
CA PHE A 290 -16.21 -2.05 11.43
C PHE A 290 -15.40 -0.82 11.89
N ILE A 291 -14.11 -1.04 12.12
CA ILE A 291 -13.17 0.05 12.42
C ILE A 291 -12.62 0.54 11.10
N ALA A 292 -12.91 1.79 10.76
CA ALA A 292 -12.50 2.36 9.49
C ALA A 292 -10.98 2.56 9.45
N ASP A 293 -10.35 2.13 8.37
CA ASP A 293 -8.91 2.30 8.13
C ASP A 293 -8.61 3.22 6.94
N ASP A 294 -9.50 3.30 5.95
CA ASP A 294 -9.46 4.29 4.87
C ASP A 294 -10.88 4.61 4.36
N GLY A 295 -10.96 5.57 3.43
CA GLY A 295 -12.12 5.74 2.57
C GLY A 295 -12.16 7.08 1.85
N SER A 296 -13.16 7.24 0.99
CA SER A 296 -13.25 8.35 0.04
C SER A 296 -14.71 8.75 -0.20
N GLY A 297 -14.88 10.00 -0.61
CA GLY A 297 -16.18 10.51 -1.04
C GLY A 297 -16.92 11.29 0.04
N SER A 298 -18.23 11.36 -0.10
CA SER A 298 -19.06 12.33 0.62
C SER A 298 -19.25 11.94 2.09
N GLY A 299 -18.82 12.83 3.00
CA GLY A 299 -18.95 12.63 4.45
C GLY A 299 -17.80 11.86 5.11
N MET A 300 -16.82 11.36 4.33
CA MET A 300 -15.54 10.89 4.87
C MET A 300 -14.63 12.07 5.20
N ASP A 301 -13.96 11.98 6.35
CA ASP A 301 -12.95 12.93 6.83
C ASP A 301 -11.99 12.25 7.82
N ASP A 302 -10.87 12.90 8.14
CA ASP A 302 -9.82 12.42 9.07
C ASP A 302 -10.32 11.98 10.46
N THR A 303 -11.55 12.31 10.85
CA THR A 303 -12.12 11.87 12.13
C THR A 303 -12.75 10.48 12.05
N LYS A 304 -12.96 9.96 10.84
CA LYS A 304 -13.59 8.66 10.59
C LYS A 304 -12.61 7.51 10.69
N THR A 305 -11.36 7.70 10.29
CA THR A 305 -10.32 6.69 10.50
C THR A 305 -10.14 6.38 11.99
N GLY A 306 -9.93 5.09 12.27
CA GLY A 306 -9.90 4.54 13.62
C GLY A 306 -11.21 4.62 14.39
N SER A 307 -12.28 5.18 13.81
CA SER A 307 -13.61 5.21 14.43
C SER A 307 -14.42 3.98 14.05
N SER A 308 -15.37 3.63 14.91
CA SER A 308 -16.35 2.59 14.60
C SER A 308 -17.45 3.16 13.70
N LEU A 309 -17.62 2.54 12.53
CA LEU A 309 -18.69 2.80 11.57
C LEU A 309 -19.69 1.64 11.56
N THR A 310 -20.94 1.94 11.23
CA THR A 310 -22.02 0.96 11.09
C THR A 310 -22.65 1.02 9.70
N ALA A 311 -22.73 -0.11 9.01
CA ALA A 311 -23.41 -0.23 7.72
C ALA A 311 -24.68 -1.08 7.85
N ASP A 312 -25.83 -0.57 7.39
CA ASP A 312 -26.98 -1.42 7.06
C ASP A 312 -26.66 -2.16 5.76
N VAL A 313 -26.64 -3.48 5.81
CA VAL A 313 -26.28 -4.35 4.67
C VAL A 313 -27.43 -5.25 4.23
N SER A 314 -28.64 -5.00 4.72
CA SER A 314 -29.81 -5.84 4.45
C SER A 314 -30.18 -5.95 2.96
N GLY A 315 -29.79 -4.95 2.15
CA GLY A 315 -29.98 -4.91 0.70
C GLY A 315 -28.68 -4.90 -0.12
N ALA A 316 -27.51 -5.11 0.49
CA ALA A 316 -26.23 -4.95 -0.18
C ALA A 316 -25.89 -6.13 -1.11
N GLY A 317 -25.24 -5.83 -2.24
CA GLY A 317 -24.53 -6.82 -3.04
C GLY A 317 -23.17 -7.16 -2.45
N TYR A 318 -22.70 -8.39 -2.63
CA TYR A 318 -21.39 -8.83 -2.14
C TYR A 318 -20.45 -9.10 -3.31
N LYS A 319 -19.24 -8.55 -3.26
CA LYS A 319 -18.17 -8.75 -4.24
C LYS A 319 -16.83 -9.01 -3.54
N VAL A 320 -15.81 -9.35 -4.32
CA VAL A 320 -14.44 -9.49 -3.83
C VAL A 320 -13.57 -8.51 -4.61
N SER A 321 -12.87 -7.61 -3.93
CA SER A 321 -11.81 -6.80 -4.56
C SER A 321 -10.60 -7.68 -4.74
N LYS A 322 -10.46 -8.26 -5.94
CA LYS A 322 -9.42 -9.27 -6.18
C LYS A 322 -8.02 -8.64 -6.19
N GLY A 323 -7.88 -7.42 -6.70
CA GLY A 323 -6.58 -6.84 -7.06
C GLY A 323 -5.75 -7.81 -7.90
N ASN A 324 -4.45 -7.86 -7.61
CA ASN A 324 -3.48 -8.71 -8.28
C ASN A 324 -3.28 -10.08 -7.60
N VAL A 325 -4.20 -10.50 -6.71
CA VAL A 325 -4.18 -11.85 -6.12
C VAL A 325 -4.27 -12.89 -7.25
N ASP A 326 -3.33 -13.82 -7.32
CA ASP A 326 -3.42 -14.93 -8.28
C ASP A 326 -4.54 -15.91 -7.83
N THR A 327 -5.56 -16.07 -8.67
CA THR A 327 -6.70 -16.97 -8.45
C THR A 327 -6.75 -18.10 -9.47
N SER A 328 -5.63 -18.35 -10.17
CA SER A 328 -5.51 -19.43 -11.14
C SER A 328 -5.91 -20.75 -10.51
N GLY A 329 -6.79 -21.51 -11.18
CA GLY A 329 -7.31 -22.78 -10.67
C GLY A 329 -8.40 -22.68 -9.58
N ILE A 330 -8.73 -21.48 -9.08
CA ILE A 330 -9.80 -21.25 -8.07
C ILE A 330 -11.16 -20.86 -8.71
N GLY A 331 -11.16 -20.45 -9.98
CA GLY A 331 -12.35 -19.96 -10.68
C GLY A 331 -12.64 -18.48 -10.39
N GLY A 332 -13.83 -18.01 -10.77
CA GLY A 332 -14.28 -16.64 -10.46
C GLY A 332 -14.64 -16.50 -8.98
N LEU A 333 -14.35 -15.35 -8.38
CA LEU A 333 -14.67 -15.05 -6.98
C LEU A 333 -15.98 -14.24 -6.87
N PRO A 334 -16.81 -14.47 -5.84
CA PRO A 334 -16.71 -15.52 -4.82
C PRO A 334 -16.86 -16.95 -5.38
N SER A 335 -16.16 -17.93 -4.78
CA SER A 335 -16.10 -19.33 -5.25
C SER A 335 -16.42 -20.32 -4.12
N PRO A 336 -17.71 -20.55 -3.79
CA PRO A 336 -18.11 -21.55 -2.80
C PRO A 336 -17.71 -22.98 -3.22
N PRO A 337 -17.43 -23.89 -2.28
CA PRO A 337 -17.57 -23.72 -0.83
C PRO A 337 -16.32 -23.14 -0.15
N ASN A 338 -15.19 -23.02 -0.84
CA ASN A 338 -13.91 -22.70 -0.21
C ASN A 338 -13.65 -21.20 -0.06
N PHE A 339 -14.23 -20.38 -0.94
CA PHE A 339 -14.04 -18.92 -0.95
C PHE A 339 -15.38 -18.19 -1.10
N PRO A 340 -16.39 -18.48 -0.25
CA PRO A 340 -17.67 -17.76 -0.29
C PRO A 340 -17.52 -16.36 0.31
N PHE A 341 -18.27 -15.40 -0.22
CA PHE A 341 -18.41 -14.08 0.38
C PHE A 341 -19.80 -13.53 0.05
N ASP A 342 -20.68 -13.58 1.03
CA ASP A 342 -22.08 -13.18 0.98
C ASP A 342 -22.58 -12.81 2.39
N GLY A 343 -23.85 -12.43 2.51
CA GLY A 343 -24.46 -12.09 3.80
C GLY A 343 -24.46 -13.22 4.85
N PHE A 344 -24.25 -14.48 4.47
CA PHE A 344 -24.15 -15.61 5.42
C PHE A 344 -22.71 -15.88 5.86
N THR A 345 -21.73 -15.38 5.11
CA THR A 345 -20.31 -15.71 5.26
C THR A 345 -19.42 -14.52 5.57
N VAL A 346 -19.98 -13.30 5.58
CA VAL A 346 -19.33 -12.14 6.20
C VAL A 346 -19.18 -12.35 7.72
N HIS A 347 -18.00 -12.07 8.26
CA HIS A 347 -17.63 -12.38 9.64
C HIS A 347 -16.69 -11.33 10.24
N ALA A 348 -16.73 -11.17 11.56
CA ALA A 348 -15.76 -10.36 12.29
C ALA A 348 -14.32 -10.89 12.08
N GLY A 349 -13.37 -9.96 11.91
CA GLY A 349 -11.98 -10.25 11.55
C GLY A 349 -11.67 -10.22 10.04
N GLN A 350 -12.68 -10.04 9.17
CA GLN A 350 -12.47 -9.75 7.75
C GLN A 350 -12.40 -8.24 7.50
N ARG A 351 -11.50 -7.81 6.62
CA ARG A 351 -11.42 -6.45 6.08
C ARG A 351 -12.35 -6.31 4.88
N ILE A 352 -13.09 -5.21 4.84
CA ILE A 352 -14.07 -4.93 3.80
C ILE A 352 -13.95 -3.50 3.31
N GLU A 353 -14.52 -3.25 2.15
CA GLU A 353 -14.95 -1.94 1.67
C GLU A 353 -16.47 -1.93 1.64
N VAL A 354 -17.08 -0.83 2.09
CA VAL A 354 -18.51 -0.62 2.00
C VAL A 354 -18.81 0.60 1.17
N GLU A 355 -19.54 0.39 0.08
CA GLU A 355 -19.97 1.45 -0.84
C GLU A 355 -21.42 1.84 -0.56
N SER A 356 -21.70 3.13 -0.68
CA SER A 356 -23.03 3.71 -0.62
C SER A 356 -23.17 4.84 -1.62
N ALA A 357 -24.23 4.82 -2.42
CA ALA A 357 -24.61 5.93 -3.29
C ALA A 357 -25.00 7.22 -2.54
N SER A 358 -25.03 7.19 -1.20
CA SER A 358 -25.33 8.33 -0.33
C SER A 358 -24.15 8.66 0.57
N ALA A 359 -24.03 9.93 0.96
CA ALA A 359 -23.00 10.38 1.88
C ALA A 359 -23.05 9.64 3.22
N LEU A 360 -21.88 9.47 3.84
CA LEU A 360 -21.77 8.99 5.22
C LEU A 360 -22.51 9.96 6.15
N SER A 361 -23.44 9.45 6.96
CA SER A 361 -24.23 10.26 7.90
C SER A 361 -23.79 9.96 9.33
N GLY A 362 -23.01 10.87 9.92
CA GLY A 362 -22.38 10.62 11.21
C GLY A 362 -21.36 9.48 11.08
N ASN A 363 -21.65 8.33 11.69
CA ASN A 363 -20.83 7.13 11.57
C ASN A 363 -21.61 5.97 10.93
N SER A 364 -22.67 6.27 10.18
CA SER A 364 -23.57 5.26 9.63
C SER A 364 -23.82 5.48 8.13
N LEU A 365 -23.97 4.38 7.40
CA LEU A 365 -24.32 4.36 5.99
C LEU A 365 -25.26 3.19 5.67
N VAL A 366 -25.95 3.28 4.53
CA VAL A 366 -26.75 2.18 3.96
C VAL A 366 -25.98 1.64 2.77
N ALA A 367 -25.50 0.41 2.89
CA ALA A 367 -24.63 -0.18 1.89
C ALA A 367 -25.42 -0.63 0.67
N GLU A 368 -24.93 -0.29 -0.52
CA GLU A 368 -25.35 -0.95 -1.76
C GLU A 368 -24.43 -2.10 -2.12
N LYS A 369 -23.17 -2.04 -1.69
CA LYS A 369 -22.17 -3.07 -1.94
C LYS A 369 -21.25 -3.24 -0.74
N VAL A 370 -20.87 -4.48 -0.48
CA VAL A 370 -19.78 -4.83 0.43
C VAL A 370 -18.76 -5.62 -0.39
N LYS A 371 -17.50 -5.18 -0.41
CA LYS A 371 -16.40 -5.91 -1.03
C LYS A 371 -15.49 -6.49 0.02
N LEU A 372 -15.07 -7.75 -0.15
CA LEU A 372 -13.96 -8.30 0.61
C LEU A 372 -12.67 -7.66 0.12
N GLN A 373 -11.88 -7.13 1.06
CA GLN A 373 -10.60 -6.48 0.79
C GLN A 373 -9.42 -7.37 1.23
N GLN A 374 -8.24 -7.13 0.65
CA GLN A 374 -7.03 -7.81 1.10
C GLN A 374 -6.65 -7.36 2.51
N GLN A 375 -6.16 -8.29 3.33
CA GLN A 375 -5.61 -8.01 4.65
C GLN A 375 -4.40 -8.89 4.93
N ALA A 376 -3.61 -8.52 5.94
CA ALA A 376 -2.47 -9.33 6.38
C ALA A 376 -2.73 -10.00 7.73
N LEU A 377 -2.16 -11.20 7.89
CA LEU A 377 -2.11 -11.94 9.15
C LEU A 377 -0.68 -12.43 9.39
N SER A 378 -0.21 -12.35 10.62
CA SER A 378 1.09 -12.86 11.06
C SER A 378 0.92 -14.14 11.87
N GLY A 379 1.77 -15.14 11.63
CA GLY A 379 1.67 -16.40 12.34
C GLY A 379 2.74 -17.42 11.97
N THR A 380 2.59 -18.63 12.49
CA THR A 380 3.53 -19.73 12.26
C THR A 380 2.98 -20.74 11.26
N VAL A 381 3.82 -21.16 10.31
CA VAL A 381 3.51 -22.12 9.26
C VAL A 381 3.50 -23.55 9.79
N SER A 382 2.49 -24.32 9.43
CA SER A 382 2.43 -25.77 9.68
C SER A 382 1.66 -26.50 8.56
N GLY A 383 1.90 -27.80 8.40
CA GLY A 383 1.18 -28.61 7.40
C GLY A 383 1.42 -28.21 5.95
N LEU A 384 2.56 -27.59 5.64
CA LEU A 384 2.92 -27.19 4.27
C LEU A 384 2.88 -28.40 3.31
N SER A 385 2.06 -28.30 2.26
CA SER A 385 1.84 -29.37 1.29
C SER A 385 1.33 -28.84 -0.06
N GLY A 386 1.46 -29.65 -1.12
CA GLY A 386 0.99 -29.30 -2.46
C GLY A 386 1.95 -28.41 -3.26
N THR A 387 1.67 -28.27 -4.55
CA THR A 387 2.52 -27.52 -5.50
C THR A 387 1.76 -26.48 -6.34
N ALA A 388 0.42 -26.55 -6.43
CA ALA A 388 -0.46 -25.58 -7.09
C ALA A 388 -1.96 -25.93 -6.89
N PRO A 389 -2.65 -25.41 -5.85
CA PRO A 389 -2.10 -24.53 -4.83
C PRO A 389 -1.15 -25.29 -3.90
N THR A 390 -0.15 -24.57 -3.39
CA THR A 390 0.51 -24.96 -2.14
C THR A 390 -0.40 -24.49 -1.01
N THR A 391 -0.56 -25.32 0.02
CA THR A 391 -1.41 -25.02 1.17
C THR A 391 -0.66 -25.25 2.47
N PHE A 392 -0.96 -24.42 3.47
CA PHE A 392 -0.48 -24.59 4.83
C PHE A 392 -1.49 -24.00 5.82
N THR A 393 -1.37 -24.38 7.10
CA THR A 393 -2.09 -23.74 8.19
C THR A 393 -1.21 -22.64 8.79
N LEU A 394 -1.72 -21.41 8.78
CA LEU A 394 -1.16 -20.29 9.53
C LEU A 394 -1.80 -20.28 10.92
N THR A 395 -0.98 -20.45 11.96
CA THR A 395 -1.43 -20.29 13.35
C THR A 395 -1.07 -18.88 13.83
N VAL A 396 -2.07 -18.06 14.09
CA VAL A 396 -1.88 -16.68 14.60
C VAL A 396 -1.79 -16.68 16.13
N ALA A 397 -1.28 -15.59 16.71
CA ALA A 397 -1.31 -15.39 18.15
C ALA A 397 -2.76 -15.34 18.67
N SER A 398 -3.04 -15.98 19.82
CA SER A 398 -4.41 -16.05 20.37
C SER A 398 -4.95 -14.71 20.87
N ASP A 399 -4.06 -13.76 21.12
CA ASP A 399 -4.36 -12.39 21.49
C ASP A 399 -4.27 -11.41 20.32
N SER A 400 -4.06 -11.89 19.08
CA SER A 400 -4.16 -11.06 17.88
C SER A 400 -5.57 -10.53 17.66
N ALA A 401 -5.71 -9.39 16.98
CA ALA A 401 -6.98 -8.78 16.66
C ALA A 401 -7.87 -9.73 15.86
N PHE A 402 -7.29 -10.44 14.89
CA PHE A 402 -8.01 -11.48 14.16
C PHE A 402 -8.55 -12.57 15.10
N ALA A 403 -7.73 -13.11 16.00
CA ALA A 403 -8.19 -14.17 16.90
C ALA A 403 -9.27 -13.70 17.88
N MET A 404 -9.14 -12.49 18.41
CA MET A 404 -10.11 -11.92 19.35
C MET A 404 -11.44 -11.56 18.68
N LEU A 405 -11.43 -11.08 17.44
CA LEU A 405 -12.64 -10.73 16.70
C LEU A 405 -13.33 -11.96 16.09
N SER A 406 -12.55 -12.85 15.48
CA SER A 406 -13.09 -14.00 14.74
C SER A 406 -13.36 -15.22 15.63
N GLY A 407 -12.70 -15.30 16.79
CA GLY A 407 -12.69 -16.50 17.62
C GLY A 407 -11.83 -17.66 17.06
N SER A 408 -11.04 -17.42 16.00
CA SER A 408 -10.19 -18.43 15.36
C SER A 408 -8.70 -18.08 15.47
N THR A 409 -7.86 -19.07 15.78
CA THR A 409 -6.39 -18.92 15.76
C THR A 409 -5.74 -19.54 14.52
N THR A 410 -6.53 -20.08 13.60
CA THR A 410 -6.01 -20.81 12.44
C THR A 410 -6.67 -20.37 11.15
N VAL A 411 -5.87 -20.21 10.11
CA VAL A 411 -6.30 -19.93 8.74
C VAL A 411 -5.63 -20.90 7.80
N THR A 412 -6.38 -21.48 6.85
CA THR A 412 -5.80 -22.28 5.77
C THR A 412 -5.36 -21.34 4.66
N ILE A 413 -4.06 -21.27 4.39
CA ILE A 413 -3.50 -20.44 3.33
C ILE A 413 -3.45 -21.24 2.04
N TYR A 414 -3.89 -20.62 0.95
CA TYR A 414 -3.79 -21.07 -0.43
C TYR A 414 -2.83 -20.14 -1.16
N TRP A 415 -1.66 -20.65 -1.49
CA TRP A 415 -0.63 -19.99 -2.29
C TRP A 415 -0.82 -20.46 -3.74
N GLN A 416 -0.83 -19.53 -4.69
CA GLN A 416 -0.79 -19.80 -6.14
C GLN A 416 0.59 -19.47 -6.76
N PRO A 417 0.92 -19.98 -7.96
CA PRO A 417 2.23 -19.72 -8.57
C PRO A 417 2.61 -18.23 -8.71
N GLY A 418 1.61 -17.34 -8.84
CA GLY A 418 1.80 -15.89 -8.84
C GLY A 418 1.79 -15.20 -7.47
N THR A 419 1.71 -15.94 -6.35
CA THR A 419 1.88 -15.36 -5.01
C THR A 419 3.30 -14.79 -4.88
N ASP A 420 3.41 -13.53 -4.43
CA ASP A 420 4.68 -12.89 -4.18
C ASP A 420 5.36 -13.49 -2.93
N LEU A 421 6.57 -14.01 -3.10
CA LEU A 421 7.40 -14.61 -2.05
C LEU A 421 8.70 -13.83 -1.85
N ASN A 422 8.78 -12.62 -2.41
CA ASN A 422 9.96 -11.79 -2.33
C ASN A 422 10.32 -11.55 -0.86
N HIS A 423 11.63 -11.55 -0.60
CA HIS A 423 12.23 -11.34 0.72
C HIS A 423 12.16 -12.50 1.71
N LEU A 424 11.65 -13.68 1.33
CA LEU A 424 11.89 -14.88 2.14
C LEU A 424 13.39 -15.23 2.13
N PRO A 425 14.04 -15.41 3.30
CA PRO A 425 15.47 -15.71 3.37
C PRO A 425 15.82 -17.12 2.85
N HIS A 426 14.83 -18.00 2.77
CA HIS A 426 14.91 -19.35 2.25
C HIS A 426 13.53 -19.81 1.76
N ALA A 427 13.46 -20.99 1.13
CA ALA A 427 12.18 -21.62 0.82
C ALA A 427 11.33 -21.77 2.10
N LEU A 428 10.03 -21.55 1.99
CA LEU A 428 9.11 -21.63 3.12
C LEU A 428 9.07 -23.06 3.70
N THR A 429 9.12 -23.18 5.02
CA THR A 429 9.08 -24.45 5.76
C THR A 429 8.15 -24.40 6.97
N ASN A 430 7.78 -25.58 7.50
CA ASN A 430 7.01 -25.65 8.75
C ASN A 430 7.84 -25.10 9.91
N GLY A 431 7.23 -24.26 10.74
CA GLY A 431 7.88 -23.58 11.86
C GLY A 431 8.31 -22.15 11.55
N ASP A 432 8.30 -21.73 10.28
CA ASP A 432 8.58 -20.34 9.91
C ASP A 432 7.51 -19.41 10.47
N ALA A 433 7.95 -18.29 11.07
CA ALA A 433 7.09 -17.14 11.31
C ALA A 433 7.03 -16.34 10.00
N VAL A 434 5.81 -16.03 9.57
CA VAL A 434 5.57 -15.27 8.35
C VAL A 434 4.40 -14.33 8.53
N ARG A 435 4.38 -13.32 7.67
CA ARG A 435 3.22 -12.48 7.40
C ARG A 435 2.65 -12.84 6.03
N VAL A 436 1.35 -13.11 5.98
CA VAL A 436 0.61 -13.44 4.76
C VAL A 436 -0.41 -12.34 4.49
N ARG A 437 -0.31 -11.68 3.33
CA ARG A 437 -1.32 -10.75 2.82
C ARG A 437 -2.17 -11.42 1.75
N GLY A 438 -3.48 -11.27 1.82
CA GLY A 438 -4.40 -11.83 0.85
C GLY A 438 -5.87 -11.66 1.21
N LEU A 439 -6.73 -12.39 0.50
CA LEU A 439 -8.18 -12.35 0.67
C LEU A 439 -8.62 -13.40 1.69
N LEU A 440 -9.20 -12.96 2.81
CA LEU A 440 -9.62 -13.82 3.91
C LEU A 440 -11.12 -14.16 3.82
N PHE A 441 -11.46 -15.42 3.62
CA PHE A 441 -12.82 -15.93 3.49
C PHE A 441 -13.22 -16.76 4.71
N PHE A 442 -14.44 -16.56 5.21
CA PHE A 442 -15.04 -17.42 6.21
C PHE A 442 -16.03 -18.39 5.56
N THR A 443 -15.86 -19.70 5.76
CA THR A 443 -16.69 -20.71 5.08
C THR A 443 -17.94 -21.11 5.88
N GLY A 444 -18.29 -20.36 6.94
CA GLY A 444 -19.30 -20.75 7.92
C GLY A 444 -18.77 -21.57 9.10
N SER A 445 -17.51 -22.04 9.05
CA SER A 445 -16.89 -22.84 10.12
C SER A 445 -15.38 -22.70 10.25
N LYS A 446 -14.69 -22.24 9.20
CA LYS A 446 -13.23 -22.04 9.18
C LYS A 446 -12.87 -20.86 8.29
N PHE A 447 -11.62 -20.43 8.41
CA PHE A 447 -11.06 -19.37 7.58
C PHE A 447 -10.08 -19.93 6.54
N ASN A 448 -10.24 -19.46 5.31
CA ASN A 448 -9.33 -19.71 4.19
C ASN A 448 -8.79 -18.37 3.70
N MET A 449 -7.53 -18.31 3.29
CA MET A 449 -6.95 -17.12 2.66
C MET A 449 -6.30 -17.48 1.32
N ILE A 450 -6.56 -16.70 0.28
CA ILE A 450 -5.79 -16.75 -0.96
C ILE A 450 -4.68 -15.71 -0.86
N ALA A 451 -3.43 -16.15 -0.86
CA ALA A 451 -2.28 -15.27 -0.64
C ALA A 451 -1.94 -14.46 -1.89
N ARG A 452 -1.92 -13.12 -1.75
CA ARG A 452 -1.23 -12.20 -2.66
C ARG A 452 0.28 -12.24 -2.41
N ARG A 453 0.67 -12.29 -1.14
CA ARG A 453 2.07 -12.15 -0.71
C ARG A 453 2.37 -12.90 0.58
N ILE A 454 3.58 -13.45 0.70
CA ILE A 454 4.13 -14.03 1.92
C ILE A 454 5.52 -13.44 2.17
N THR A 455 5.69 -12.78 3.31
CA THR A 455 6.97 -12.20 3.76
C THR A 455 7.38 -12.78 5.12
N PRO A 456 8.65 -12.61 5.54
CA PRO A 456 9.07 -12.94 6.90
C PRO A 456 8.21 -12.27 7.99
#